data_AF-A0A3D2BT40-F1
#
_entry.id   AF-A0A3D2BT40-F1
#
_cell.length_a   1.000
_cell.length_b   1.000
_cell.length_c   1.000
_cell.angle_alpha   90.00
_cell.angle_beta   90.00
_cell.angle_gamma   90.00
#
_symmetry.space_group_name_H-M   'P 1'
#
loop_
_entity.id
_entity.type
_entity.pdbx_description
1 polymer ?
#
loop_
_entity_poly.entity_id
_entity_poly.type
_entity_poly.pdbx_seq_one_letter_code
_entity_poly.pdbx_strand_id
1 'polypeptide(L)'
;MPYAGMALISALAFGAANLQLRALGDVSVFAINRWMAVFAIPQMALMAVLFESGQIDAVVGAGTETWVAILHMGIIVSIVGHGLWYRLVPKYRTNQTMPFTLLIPVLGVSFGIVLLGETLTWLIFAGGLVTLAGVAIIIFRKSESATVETPPAKEG
;
A
#
# COMPACT_ATOMS: atom_id res chain seq x y z
N MET A 1 23.29 -1.14 11.31
CA MET A 1 23.38 -0.61 9.92
C MET A 1 22.94 -1.58 8.78
N PRO A 2 22.62 -2.88 8.94
CA PRO A 2 22.22 -3.73 7.79
C PRO A 2 20.79 -3.48 7.29
N TYR A 3 19.90 -2.93 8.13
CA TYR A 3 18.50 -2.70 7.80
C TYR A 3 18.27 -1.60 6.74
N ALA A 4 19.19 -0.64 6.64
CA ALA A 4 19.10 0.44 5.66
C ALA A 4 19.27 -0.08 4.21
N GLY A 5 20.15 -1.07 4.01
CA GLY A 5 20.32 -1.72 2.70
C GLY A 5 19.09 -2.49 2.27
N MET A 6 18.46 -3.22 3.20
CA MET A 6 17.21 -3.94 2.94
C MET A 6 16.08 -2.97 2.58
N ALA A 7 15.93 -1.88 3.33
CA ALA A 7 14.91 -0.86 3.06
C ALA A 7 15.08 -0.21 1.68
N LEU A 8 16.31 0.08 1.26
CA LEU A 8 16.60 0.61 -0.07
C LEU A 8 16.25 -0.39 -1.18
N ILE A 9 16.61 -1.66 -1.02
CA ILE A 9 16.27 -2.72 -1.97
C ILE A 9 14.74 -2.86 -2.08
N SER A 10 14.03 -2.85 -0.95
CA SER A 10 12.55 -2.90 -0.95
C SER A 10 11.94 -1.69 -1.66
N ALA A 11 12.46 -0.48 -1.41
CA ALA A 11 11.98 0.73 -2.07
C ALA A 11 12.21 0.72 -3.58
N LEU A 12 13.39 0.24 -4.03
CA LEU A 12 13.70 0.09 -5.46
C LEU A 12 12.80 -0.97 -6.12
N ALA A 13 12.62 -2.12 -5.49
CA ALA A 13 11.73 -3.17 -5.98
C ALA A 13 10.28 -2.68 -6.09
N PHE A 14 9.81 -1.95 -5.08
CA PHE A 14 8.47 -1.35 -5.09
C PHE A 14 8.32 -0.29 -6.20
N GLY A 15 9.36 0.54 -6.41
CA GLY A 15 9.39 1.52 -7.51
C GLY A 15 9.33 0.85 -8.88
N ALA A 16 10.13 -0.20 -9.10
CA ALA A 16 10.12 -0.98 -10.33
C ALA A 16 8.76 -1.65 -10.57
N ALA A 17 8.16 -2.24 -9.54
CA ALA A 17 6.82 -2.82 -9.62
C ALA A 17 5.75 -1.80 -10.04
N ASN A 18 5.80 -0.58 -9.48
CA ASN A 18 4.89 0.50 -9.86
C ASN A 18 5.10 0.98 -11.30
N LEU A 19 6.34 0.99 -11.79
CA LEU A 19 6.63 1.32 -13.19
C LEU A 19 6.09 0.25 -14.15
N GLN A 20 6.30 -1.02 -13.83
CA GLN A 20 5.77 -2.14 -14.60
C GLN A 20 4.23 -2.15 -14.62
N LEU A 21 3.61 -1.82 -13.48
CA LEU A 21 2.16 -1.69 -13.38
C LEU A 21 1.61 -0.60 -14.32
N ARG A 22 2.33 0.51 -14.47
CA ARG A 22 1.94 1.58 -15.42
C ARG A 22 2.10 1.16 -16.88
N ALA A 23 3.08 0.31 -17.17
CA ALA A 23 3.34 -0.18 -18.53
C ALA A 23 2.28 -1.19 -19.02
N LEU A 24 1.48 -1.78 -18.12
CA LEU A 24 0.44 -2.75 -18.46
C LEU A 24 -0.76 -2.14 -19.23
N GLY A 25 -0.87 -0.82 -19.34
CA GLY A 25 -1.94 -0.17 -20.12
C GLY A 25 -3.33 -0.40 -19.52
N ASP A 26 -4.33 -0.62 -20.37
CA ASP A 26 -5.76 -0.64 -19.98
C ASP A 26 -6.27 -2.02 -19.51
N VAL A 27 -5.43 -2.72 -18.74
CA VAL A 27 -5.83 -4.01 -18.14
C VAL A 27 -6.65 -3.74 -16.89
N SER A 28 -7.82 -4.38 -16.78
CA SER A 28 -8.69 -4.20 -15.61
C SER A 28 -7.94 -4.49 -14.30
N VAL A 29 -8.07 -3.61 -13.30
CA VAL A 29 -7.40 -3.73 -11.99
C VAL A 29 -7.73 -5.08 -11.30
N PHE A 30 -8.94 -5.60 -11.50
CA PHE A 30 -9.33 -6.93 -11.02
C PHE A 30 -8.59 -8.08 -11.70
N ALA A 31 -8.25 -7.96 -12.99
CA ALA A 31 -7.45 -8.97 -13.68
C ALA A 31 -6.00 -8.92 -13.20
N ILE A 32 -5.43 -7.72 -13.05
CA ILE A 32 -4.07 -7.53 -12.51
C ILE A 32 -3.98 -8.15 -11.11
N ASN A 33 -4.88 -7.81 -10.18
CA ASN A 33 -4.86 -8.37 -8.82
C ASN A 33 -5.02 -9.89 -8.80
N ARG A 34 -5.88 -10.46 -9.66
CA ARG A 34 -6.05 -11.92 -9.75
C ARG A 34 -4.77 -12.62 -10.21
N TRP A 35 -4.15 -12.14 -11.29
CA TRP A 35 -2.92 -12.74 -11.78
C TRP A 35 -1.75 -12.52 -10.82
N MET A 36 -1.64 -11.34 -10.21
CA MET A 36 -0.63 -11.08 -9.18
C MET A 36 -0.77 -12.06 -8.01
N ALA A 37 -1.99 -12.32 -7.53
CA ALA A 37 -2.22 -13.29 -6.46
C ALA A 37 -1.79 -14.71 -6.88
N VAL A 38 -2.15 -15.14 -8.10
CA VAL A 38 -1.77 -16.46 -8.64
C VAL A 38 -0.25 -16.63 -8.71
N PHE A 39 0.48 -15.62 -9.18
CA PHE A 39 1.95 -15.67 -9.24
C PHE A 39 2.62 -15.50 -7.87
N ALA A 40 2.00 -14.76 -6.95
CA ALA A 40 2.53 -14.55 -5.61
C ALA A 40 2.56 -15.85 -4.79
N ILE A 41 1.54 -16.72 -4.92
CA ILE A 41 1.45 -17.97 -4.14
C ILE A 41 2.70 -18.86 -4.29
N PRO A 42 3.09 -19.33 -5.50
CA PRO A 42 4.25 -20.20 -5.63
C PRO A 42 5.56 -19.50 -5.25
N GLN A 43 5.68 -18.20 -5.56
CA GLN A 43 6.86 -17.42 -5.19
C GLN A 43 7.00 -17.30 -3.66
N MET A 44 5.91 -16.96 -2.96
CA MET A 44 5.90 -16.87 -1.49
C MET A 44 6.13 -18.23 -0.84
N ALA A 45 5.51 -19.29 -1.35
CA ALA A 45 5.72 -20.65 -0.86
C ALA A 45 7.17 -21.11 -1.01
N LEU A 46 7.80 -20.82 -2.17
CA LEU A 46 9.21 -21.10 -2.38
C LEU A 46 10.10 -20.33 -1.39
N MET A 47 9.82 -19.04 -1.18
CA MET A 47 10.57 -18.24 -0.21
C MET A 47 10.39 -18.75 1.22
N ALA A 48 9.18 -19.13 1.63
CA ALA A 48 8.93 -19.70 2.95
C ALA A 48 9.74 -21.01 3.15
N VAL A 49 9.77 -21.90 2.16
CA VAL A 49 10.58 -23.13 2.22
C VAL A 49 12.08 -22.86 2.30
N LEU A 50 12.58 -21.82 1.63
CA LEU A 50 14.01 -21.51 1.60
C LEU A 50 14.50 -20.77 2.85
N PHE A 51 13.66 -19.93 3.45
CA PHE A 51 14.07 -19.00 4.51
C PHE A 51 13.43 -19.25 5.87
N GLU A 52 12.35 -20.03 5.95
CA GLU A 52 11.63 -20.32 7.19
C GLU A 52 11.70 -21.82 7.54
N SER A 53 11.64 -22.12 8.83
CA SER A 53 11.59 -23.49 9.36
C SER A 53 10.42 -23.64 10.33
N GLY A 54 9.84 -24.85 10.43
CA GLY A 54 8.66 -25.09 11.27
C GLY A 54 7.34 -24.54 10.70
N GLN A 55 7.31 -24.11 9.43
CA GLN A 55 6.11 -23.56 8.78
C GLN A 55 4.88 -24.47 8.85
N ILE A 56 5.05 -25.79 8.76
CA ILE A 56 3.94 -26.75 8.87
C ILE A 56 3.38 -26.77 10.29
N ASP A 57 4.25 -26.85 11.29
CA ASP A 57 3.86 -26.83 12.71
C ASP A 57 3.21 -25.49 13.09
N ALA A 58 3.69 -24.39 12.51
CA ALA A 58 3.10 -23.06 12.70
C ALA A 58 1.67 -22.96 12.13
N VAL A 59 1.41 -23.58 10.97
CA VAL A 59 0.07 -23.64 10.37
C VAL A 59 -0.86 -24.54 11.18
N VAL A 60 -0.38 -25.71 11.60
CA VAL A 60 -1.17 -26.67 12.39
C VAL A 60 -1.45 -26.14 13.81
N GLY A 61 -0.48 -25.46 14.41
CA GLY A 61 -0.59 -24.84 15.74
C GLY A 61 -1.25 -23.45 15.73
N ALA A 62 -1.62 -22.92 14.57
CA ALA A 62 -2.22 -21.59 14.47
C ALA A 62 -3.59 -21.55 15.16
N GLY A 63 -3.71 -20.68 16.16
CA GLY A 63 -4.98 -20.42 16.85
C GLY A 63 -6.00 -19.71 15.95
N THR A 64 -7.25 -19.68 16.41
CA THR A 64 -8.35 -19.01 15.69
C THR A 64 -8.07 -17.54 15.42
N GLU A 65 -7.38 -16.84 16.33
CA GLU A 65 -6.99 -15.44 16.18
C GLU A 65 -6.11 -15.21 14.94
N THR A 66 -5.12 -16.07 14.72
CA THR A 66 -4.23 -15.99 13.54
C THR A 66 -5.02 -16.13 12.24
N TRP A 67 -5.96 -17.07 12.18
CA TRP A 67 -6.82 -17.26 11.02
C TRP A 67 -7.77 -16.08 10.80
N VAL A 68 -8.33 -15.52 11.86
CA VAL A 68 -9.15 -14.30 11.79
C VAL A 68 -8.33 -13.13 11.27
N ALA A 69 -7.08 -12.97 11.72
CA ALA A 69 -6.18 -11.92 11.22
C ALA A 69 -5.86 -12.09 9.72
N ILE A 70 -5.60 -13.32 9.27
CA ILE A 70 -5.37 -13.64 7.85
C ILE A 70 -6.62 -13.32 7.02
N LEU A 71 -7.81 -13.74 7.46
CA LEU A 71 -9.05 -13.45 6.76
C LEU A 71 -9.38 -11.95 6.75
N HIS A 72 -9.11 -11.25 7.85
CA HIS A 72 -9.25 -9.80 7.91
C HIS A 72 -8.35 -9.11 6.88
N MET A 73 -7.06 -9.45 6.82
CA MET A 73 -6.11 -8.92 5.83
C MET A 73 -6.51 -9.28 4.38
N GLY A 74 -6.85 -10.54 4.12
CA GLY A 74 -7.12 -11.01 2.76
C GLY A 74 -8.47 -10.56 2.20
N ILE A 75 -9.51 -10.56 3.03
CA ILE A 75 -10.90 -10.35 2.60
C ILE A 75 -11.39 -8.96 3.00
N ILE A 76 -11.35 -8.63 4.30
CA ILE A 76 -11.95 -7.38 4.80
C ILE A 76 -11.18 -6.18 4.26
N VAL A 77 -9.85 -6.16 4.39
CA VAL A 77 -9.02 -5.06 3.87
C VAL A 77 -9.12 -4.96 2.35
N SER A 78 -9.19 -6.09 1.63
CA SER A 78 -9.37 -6.09 0.18
C SER A 78 -10.72 -5.54 -0.25
N ILE A 79 -11.82 -5.98 0.37
CA ILE A 79 -13.18 -5.54 0.02
C ILE A 79 -13.36 -4.07 0.41
N VAL A 80 -12.98 -3.69 1.62
CA VAL A 80 -13.11 -2.31 2.10
C VAL A 80 -12.21 -1.39 1.30
N GLY A 81 -10.92 -1.75 1.14
CA GLY A 81 -9.94 -0.95 0.42
C GLY A 81 -10.34 -0.73 -1.03
N HIS A 82 -10.54 -1.82 -1.79
CA HIS A 82 -10.89 -1.71 -3.20
C HIS A 82 -12.32 -1.20 -3.38
N GLY A 83 -13.29 -1.66 -2.59
CA GLY A 83 -14.69 -1.24 -2.70
C GLY A 83 -14.88 0.25 -2.42
N LEU A 84 -14.23 0.78 -1.38
CA LEU A 84 -14.25 2.21 -1.09
C LEU A 84 -13.51 2.99 -2.18
N TRP A 85 -12.34 2.53 -2.61
CA TRP A 85 -11.56 3.15 -3.68
C TRP A 85 -12.32 3.22 -5.01
N TYR A 86 -12.90 2.11 -5.48
CA TYR A 86 -13.69 2.07 -6.72
C TYR A 86 -14.96 2.91 -6.66
N ARG A 87 -15.51 3.16 -5.46
CA ARG A 87 -16.67 4.05 -5.27
C ARG A 87 -16.28 5.53 -5.23
N LEU A 88 -15.08 5.84 -4.73
CA LEU A 88 -14.58 7.21 -4.57
C LEU A 88 -13.91 7.75 -5.84
N VAL A 89 -13.13 6.93 -6.56
CA VAL A 89 -12.38 7.34 -7.75
C VAL A 89 -13.26 7.95 -8.85
N PRO A 90 -14.45 7.41 -9.16
CA PRO A 90 -15.34 8.03 -10.16
C PRO A 90 -16.03 9.30 -9.67
N LYS A 91 -16.15 9.48 -8.34
CA LYS A 91 -16.89 10.60 -7.73
C LYS A 91 -16.01 11.81 -7.41
N TYR A 92 -14.72 11.61 -7.21
CA TYR A 92 -13.78 12.66 -6.80
C TYR A 92 -12.62 12.73 -7.79
N ARG A 93 -12.31 13.93 -8.31
CA ARG A 93 -11.11 14.15 -9.15
C ARG A 93 -9.89 13.65 -8.39
N THR A 94 -8.93 13.03 -9.07
CA THR A 94 -7.71 12.39 -8.49
C THR A 94 -6.98 13.24 -7.44
N ASN A 95 -7.10 14.56 -7.51
CA ASN A 95 -6.50 15.52 -6.58
C ASN A 95 -7.20 15.60 -5.20
N GLN A 96 -8.49 15.23 -5.11
CA GLN A 96 -9.25 15.23 -3.85
C GLN A 96 -9.13 13.91 -3.08
N THR A 97 -8.79 12.80 -3.75
CA THR A 97 -8.58 11.49 -3.13
C THR A 97 -7.19 11.37 -2.47
N MET A 98 -6.24 12.21 -2.89
CA MET A 98 -4.86 12.18 -2.41
C MET A 98 -4.70 12.46 -0.92
N PRO A 99 -5.34 13.48 -0.31
CA PRO A 99 -5.24 13.72 1.14
C PRO A 99 -5.70 12.55 2.01
N PHE A 100 -6.57 11.66 1.50
CA PHE A 100 -6.99 10.46 2.25
C PHE A 100 -5.86 9.46 2.46
N THR A 101 -4.79 9.49 1.67
CA THR A 101 -3.63 8.62 1.89
C THR A 101 -2.81 9.04 3.11
N LEU A 102 -2.90 10.30 3.55
CA LEU A 102 -2.33 10.77 4.82
C LEU A 102 -3.02 10.16 6.03
N LEU A 103 -4.28 9.71 5.90
CA LEU A 103 -4.94 8.99 6.98
C LEU A 103 -4.33 7.60 7.22
N ILE A 104 -3.68 6.99 6.22
CA ILE A 104 -3.07 5.66 6.36
C ILE A 104 -2.02 5.63 7.48
N PRO A 105 -0.96 6.48 7.48
CA PRO A 105 0.01 6.49 8.57
C PRO A 105 -0.59 6.92 9.91
N VAL A 106 -1.56 7.84 9.92
CA VAL A 106 -2.21 8.30 11.17
C VAL A 106 -3.01 7.17 11.81
N LEU A 107 -3.87 6.50 11.03
CA LEU A 107 -4.66 5.37 11.50
C LEU A 107 -3.77 4.19 11.85
N GLY A 108 -2.70 3.95 11.10
CA GLY A 108 -1.72 2.89 11.39
C GLY A 108 -1.10 3.04 12.78
N VAL A 109 -0.57 4.22 13.11
CA VAL A 109 -0.02 4.51 14.44
C VAL A 109 -1.11 4.49 15.51
N SER A 110 -2.28 5.06 15.22
CA SER A 110 -3.39 5.10 16.19
C SER A 110 -3.88 3.70 16.56
N PHE A 111 -4.04 2.82 15.58
CA PHE A 111 -4.43 1.43 15.81
C PHE A 111 -3.31 0.61 16.44
N GLY A 112 -2.04 0.88 16.12
CA GLY A 112 -0.90 0.28 16.83
C GLY A 112 -0.95 0.57 18.34
N ILE A 113 -1.25 1.81 18.72
CA ILE A 113 -1.38 2.20 20.13
C ILE A 113 -2.64 1.59 20.77
N VAL A 114 -3.81 1.73 20.12
CA VAL A 114 -5.11 1.38 20.73
C VAL A 114 -5.36 -0.13 20.73
N LEU A 115 -5.04 -0.83 19.63
CA LEU A 115 -5.35 -2.25 19.47
C LEU A 115 -4.18 -3.15 19.86
N LEU A 116 -2.94 -2.75 19.56
CA LEU A 116 -1.74 -3.55 19.86
C LEU A 116 -1.06 -3.12 21.17
N GLY A 117 -1.46 -2.00 21.77
CA GLY A 117 -0.85 -1.48 23.00
C GLY A 117 0.57 -0.94 22.80
N GLU A 118 0.94 -0.57 21.57
CA GLU A 118 2.28 -0.04 21.29
C GLU A 118 2.51 1.29 22.02
N THR A 119 3.72 1.47 22.56
CA THR A 119 4.08 2.71 23.23
C THR A 119 4.51 3.75 22.21
N LEU A 120 3.90 4.94 22.26
CA LEU A 120 4.29 6.05 21.40
C LEU A 120 5.63 6.61 21.86
N THR A 121 6.70 6.16 21.20
CA THR A 121 8.04 6.70 21.43
C THR A 121 8.23 8.00 20.64
N TRP A 122 9.18 8.84 21.10
CA TRP A 122 9.53 10.08 20.40
C TRP A 122 10.00 9.85 18.96
N LEU A 123 10.67 8.71 18.71
CA LEU A 123 11.11 8.30 17.37
C LEU A 123 9.93 8.01 16.43
N ILE A 124 8.90 7.29 16.90
CA ILE A 124 7.68 7.02 16.11
C ILE A 124 6.95 8.33 15.82
N PHE A 125 6.85 9.21 16.81
CA PHE A 125 6.21 10.51 16.64
C PHE A 125 6.95 11.38 15.59
N ALA A 126 8.27 11.51 15.72
CA ALA A 126 9.08 12.28 14.77
C ALA A 126 9.06 11.67 13.36
N GLY A 127 9.18 10.34 13.24
CA GLY A 127 9.11 9.64 11.95
C GLY A 127 7.74 9.79 11.29
N GLY A 128 6.66 9.71 12.08
CA GLY A 128 5.30 9.98 11.62
C GLY A 128 5.14 11.40 11.07
N LEU A 129 5.65 12.40 11.79
CA LEU A 129 5.59 13.80 11.36
C LEU A 129 6.36 14.04 10.05
N VAL A 130 7.57 13.47 9.93
CA VAL A 130 8.37 13.54 8.69
C VAL A 130 7.64 12.88 7.52
N THR A 131 7.01 11.72 7.74
CA THR A 131 6.25 10.99 6.72
C THR A 131 5.05 11.80 6.25
N LEU A 132 4.28 12.38 7.18
CA LEU A 132 3.14 13.25 6.88
C LEU A 132 3.58 14.48 6.09
N ALA A 133 4.66 15.14 6.49
CA ALA A 133 5.21 16.29 5.79
C ALA A 133 5.64 15.94 4.36
N GLY A 134 6.36 14.83 4.17
CA GLY A 134 6.81 14.37 2.85
C GLY A 134 5.65 14.06 1.91
N VAL A 135 4.64 13.33 2.38
CA VAL A 135 3.44 13.03 1.61
C VAL A 135 2.65 14.31 1.30
N ALA A 136 2.49 15.21 2.28
CA ALA A 136 1.81 16.49 2.08
C ALA A 136 2.48 17.34 0.99
N ILE A 137 3.81 17.46 1.01
CA ILE A 137 4.57 18.21 -0.02
C ILE A 137 4.30 17.63 -1.42
N ILE A 138 4.31 16.31 -1.57
CA ILE A 138 4.06 15.65 -2.87
C ILE A 138 2.64 15.97 -3.36
N ILE A 139 1.66 15.91 -2.47
CA ILE A 139 0.25 16.17 -2.80
C ILE A 139 0.07 17.63 -3.22
N PHE A 140 0.55 18.59 -2.43
CA PHE A 140 0.37 20.01 -2.72
C PHE A 140 1.13 20.45 -3.98
N ARG A 141 2.33 19.91 -4.24
CA ARG A 141 3.10 20.24 -5.46
C ARG A 141 2.43 19.74 -6.74
N LYS A 142 1.78 18.56 -6.70
CA LYS A 142 1.14 17.97 -7.89
C LYS A 142 -0.16 18.70 -8.28
N SER A 143 -0.80 19.39 -7.34
CA SER A 143 -2.00 20.20 -7.60
C SER A 143 -1.71 21.42 -8.49
N GLU A 144 -0.48 21.93 -8.50
CA GLU A 144 -0.09 23.14 -9.23
C GLU A 144 0.30 22.86 -10.70
N SER A 145 0.74 21.64 -11.00
CA SER A 145 1.15 21.24 -12.36
C SER A 145 -0.04 20.88 -13.26
N ALA A 146 -1.25 20.71 -12.71
CA ALA A 146 -2.45 20.34 -13.47
C ALA A 146 -3.21 21.54 -14.08
N THR A 147 -2.75 22.78 -13.83
CA THR A 147 -3.34 24.01 -14.36
C THR A 147 -2.66 24.53 -15.62
N VAL A 148 -1.63 23.87 -16.13
CA VAL A 148 -0.87 24.30 -17.31
C VAL A 148 -0.88 23.19 -18.38
N GLU A 149 -2.04 22.91 -18.97
CA GLU A 149 -2.13 22.46 -20.37
C GLU A 149 -3.59 22.44 -20.86
N THR A 150 -3.98 23.49 -21.58
CA THR A 150 -4.98 23.38 -22.64
C THR A 150 -4.49 24.22 -23.80
N PRO A 151 -3.84 23.63 -24.83
CA PRO A 151 -3.58 24.34 -26.07
C PRO A 151 -4.93 24.67 -26.74
N PRO A 152 -5.10 25.87 -27.32
CA PRO A 152 -6.35 26.23 -27.98
C PRO A 152 -6.64 25.30 -29.16
N ALA A 153 -7.91 24.91 -29.29
CA ALA A 153 -8.42 24.20 -30.45
C ALA A 153 -8.03 24.98 -31.72
N LYS A 154 -7.32 24.31 -32.64
CA LYS A 154 -7.14 24.84 -33.99
C LYS A 154 -8.49 24.75 -34.69
N GLU A 155 -9.21 25.87 -34.74
CA GLU A 155 -10.18 26.13 -35.79
C GLU A 155 -9.41 26.45 -37.09
N GLY A 156 -9.78 25.80 -38.19
CA GLY A 156 -9.19 25.97 -39.51
C GLY A 156 -9.34 24.73 -40.38
#